data_AF-A0A7C4SMY4-F1
#
_entry.id   AF-A0A7C4SMY4-F1
#
_cell.length_a   1.000
_cell.length_b   1.000
_cell.length_c   1.000
_cell.angle_alpha   90.00
_cell.angle_beta   90.00
_cell.angle_gamma   90.00
#
_symmetry.space_group_name_H-M   'P 1'
#
loop_
_entity.id
_entity.type
_entity.pdbx_description
1 polymer ?
#
loop_
_entity_poly.entity_id
_entity_poly.type
_entity_poly.pdbx_seq_one_letter_code
_entity_poly.pdbx_strand_id
1 'polypeptide(L)' 'MGLQEFGGDDEKEDKGAEGGKRIFHDFDCPVCNANNPYDDGFSDGAEVRCFYCGAEFRVVAGDGGKPRFKEL' A
#
# COMPACT_ATOMS: atom_id res chain seq x y z
N MET A 1 32.27 34.31 -13.19
CA MET A 1 30.94 34.54 -13.79
C MET A 1 30.66 33.36 -14.70
N GLY A 2 29.69 32.49 -14.49
CA GLY A 2 28.63 32.45 -13.50
C GLY A 2 28.11 31.01 -13.37
N LEU A 3 27.40 30.80 -12.25
CA LEU A 3 26.58 29.65 -11.89
C LEU A 3 25.82 29.07 -13.08
N GLN A 4 25.66 27.75 -13.16
CA GLN A 4 24.33 27.13 -13.15
C GLN A 4 24.48 25.66 -12.71
N GLU A 5 24.27 25.45 -11.42
CA GLU A 5 23.98 24.15 -10.84
C GLU A 5 22.53 23.82 -11.20
N PHE A 6 22.32 22.84 -12.10
CA PHE A 6 20.98 22.33 -12.38
C PHE A 6 20.69 21.23 -11.37
N GLY A 7 19.77 21.58 -10.46
CA GLY A 7 19.38 20.81 -9.29
C GLY A 7 19.01 19.36 -9.60
N GLY A 8 19.38 18.49 -8.67
CA GLY A 8 18.93 17.11 -8.63
C GLY A 8 17.42 17.04 -8.64
N ASP A 9 16.92 16.36 -9.67
CA ASP A 9 15.54 15.92 -9.81
C ASP A 9 15.31 14.80 -8.77
N ASP A 10 14.83 15.23 -7.62
CA ASP A 10 14.38 14.42 -6.49
C ASP A 10 12.96 13.92 -6.83
N GLU A 11 12.83 12.86 -7.64
CA GLU A 11 11.52 12.22 -7.91
C GLU A 11 11.58 10.69 -7.84
N LYS A 12 12.19 10.16 -6.80
CA LYS A 12 11.80 8.85 -6.28
C LYS A 12 11.64 8.95 -4.78
N GLU A 13 10.48 9.46 -4.38
CA GLU A 13 9.90 9.30 -3.05
C GLU A 13 9.71 7.80 -2.74
N ASP A 14 10.80 7.09 -2.45
CA ASP A 14 10.75 5.85 -1.69
C ASP A 14 10.39 6.26 -0.25
N LYS A 15 9.09 6.26 0.03
CA LYS A 15 8.50 6.67 1.31
C LYS A 15 8.82 5.68 2.43
N GLY A 16 10.08 5.67 2.84
CA GLY A 16 10.51 5.31 4.19
C GLY A 16 10.10 6.40 5.18
N ALA A 17 8.80 6.62 5.37
CA ALA A 17 8.30 7.56 6.37
C ALA A 17 8.06 6.84 7.69
N GLU A 18 9.01 6.98 8.60
CA GLU A 18 8.80 6.91 10.04
C GLU A 18 7.58 7.80 10.38
N GLY A 19 6.40 7.19 10.56
CA GLY A 19 5.13 7.87 10.86
C GLY A 19 4.14 8.09 9.70
N GLY A 20 4.44 7.61 8.48
CA GLY A 20 3.52 7.67 7.34
C GLY A 20 2.60 6.45 7.28
N LYS A 21 1.29 6.67 7.13
CA LYS A 21 0.31 5.60 6.86
C LYS A 21 0.82 4.73 5.70
N ARG A 22 1.03 3.43 5.95
CA ARG A 22 1.45 2.48 4.92
C ARG A 22 0.29 2.32 3.93
N ILE A 23 0.48 2.85 2.72
CA ILE A 23 -0.47 2.68 1.62
C ILE A 23 -0.05 1.44 0.83
N PHE A 24 -0.99 0.52 0.65
CA PHE A 24 -0.84 -0.70 -0.11
C PHE A 24 -1.63 -0.56 -1.39
N HIS A 25 -1.05 -0.92 -2.53
CA HIS A 25 -1.69 -0.81 -3.84
C HIS A 25 -2.15 -2.15 -4.39
N ASP A 26 -1.90 -3.22 -3.65
CA ASP A 26 -2.28 -4.57 -4.03
C ASP A 26 -2.46 -5.43 -2.77
N PHE A 27 -3.35 -6.42 -2.85
CA PHE A 27 -3.43 -7.47 -1.86
C PHE A 27 -3.72 -8.82 -2.49
N ASP A 28 -3.18 -9.87 -1.86
CA ASP A 28 -3.50 -11.24 -2.24
C ASP A 28 -4.63 -11.78 -1.35
N CYS A 29 -5.71 -12.25 -1.97
CA CYS A 29 -6.88 -12.74 -1.23
C CYS A 29 -6.57 -14.09 -0.58
N PRO A 30 -6.65 -14.25 0.76
CA PRO A 30 -6.34 -15.51 1.43
C PRO A 30 -7.37 -16.62 1.15
N VAL A 31 -8.53 -16.29 0.59
CA VAL A 31 -9.62 -17.24 0.28
C VAL A 31 -9.44 -17.87 -1.09
N CYS A 32 -9.16 -17.05 -2.11
CA CYS A 32 -9.07 -17.52 -3.49
C CYS A 32 -7.66 -17.41 -4.09
N ASN A 33 -6.67 -16.91 -3.33
CA ASN A 33 -5.30 -16.61 -3.78
C ASN A 33 -5.27 -15.73 -5.05
N ALA A 34 -6.30 -14.90 -5.22
CA ALA A 34 -6.36 -13.96 -6.33
C ALA A 34 -5.69 -12.65 -5.93
N ASN A 35 -4.79 -12.18 -6.79
CA ASN A 35 -4.17 -10.88 -6.67
C ASN A 35 -5.19 -9.77 -7.02
N ASN A 36 -5.52 -8.93 -6.05
CA ASN A 36 -6.39 -7.76 -6.23
C ASN A 36 -5.55 -6.49 -6.32
N PRO A 37 -5.39 -5.90 -7.52
CA PRO A 37 -4.84 -4.57 -7.66
C PRO A 37 -5.84 -3.52 -7.15
N TYR A 38 -5.34 -2.56 -6.38
CA TYR A 38 -6.07 -1.45 -5.78
C TYR A 38 -5.43 -0.13 -6.23
N ASP A 39 -5.97 0.44 -7.31
CA ASP A 39 -5.45 1.66 -7.95
C ASP A 39 -5.44 2.86 -6.99
N ASP A 40 -6.52 3.01 -6.20
CA ASP A 40 -6.68 4.10 -5.21
C ASP A 40 -5.71 3.96 -4.01
N GLY A 41 -5.14 2.76 -3.83
CA GLY A 41 -4.39 2.39 -2.64
C GLY A 41 -5.29 2.28 -1.40
N PHE A 42 -4.91 1.43 -0.45
CA PHE A 42 -5.60 1.28 0.82
C PHE A 42 -4.62 1.38 1.98
N SER A 43 -5.11 1.87 3.13
CA SER A 43 -4.28 2.09 4.32
C SER A 43 -4.59 1.09 5.44
N ASP A 44 -3.80 1.14 6.50
CA ASP A 44 -4.09 0.40 7.72
C ASP A 44 -5.49 0.76 8.28
N GLY A 45 -6.24 -0.27 8.66
CA GLY A 45 -7.62 -0.15 9.14
C GLY A 45 -8.67 -0.05 8.05
N ALA A 46 -8.29 0.09 6.77
CA ALA A 46 -9.21 0.11 5.65
C ALA A 46 -9.88 -1.25 5.43
N GLU A 47 -11.09 -1.21 4.89
CA GLU A 47 -11.84 -2.39 4.48
C GLU A 47 -11.65 -2.56 2.97
N VAL A 48 -11.03 -3.67 2.58
CA VAL A 48 -10.82 -4.05 1.19
C VAL A 48 -11.68 -5.26 0.86
N ARG A 49 -12.11 -5.36 -0.39
CA ARG A 49 -12.95 -6.43 -0.87
C ARG A 49 -12.28 -7.10 -2.05
N CYS A 50 -12.27 -8.43 -2.06
CA CYS A 50 -11.82 -9.18 -3.20
C CYS A 50 -12.81 -9.00 -4.35
N PHE A 51 -12.36 -8.46 -5.48
CA PHE A 51 -13.18 -8.30 -6.67
C PHE A 51 -13.42 -9.62 -7.42
N TYR A 52 -12.71 -10.69 -7.05
CA TYR A 52 -12.85 -12.02 -7.67
C TYR A 52 -13.85 -12.91 -6.92
N CYS A 53 -13.65 -13.14 -5.62
CA CYS A 53 -14.55 -13.99 -4.82
C CYS A 53 -15.62 -13.21 -4.05
N GLY A 54 -15.47 -11.88 -3.93
CA GLY A 54 -16.39 -11.02 -3.20
C GLY A 54 -16.17 -10.96 -1.69
N ALA A 55 -15.16 -11.65 -1.14
CA ALA A 55 -14.85 -11.66 0.29
C ALA A 55 -14.33 -10.30 0.79
N GLU A 56 -14.71 -9.92 1.99
CA GLU A 56 -14.39 -8.63 2.61
C GLU A 56 -13.34 -8.83 3.70
N PHE A 57 -12.31 -8.00 3.67
CA PHE A 57 -11.17 -8.08 4.58
C PHE A 57 -10.88 -6.73 5.18
N ARG A 58 -10.57 -6.73 6.47
CA ARG A 58 -10.01 -5.57 7.16
C ARG A 58 -8.49 -5.64 7.14
N VAL A 59 -7.89 -4.57 6.66
CA VAL A 59 -6.44 -4.39 6.62
C VAL A 59 -5.97 -4.01 8.01
N VAL A 60 -5.05 -4.78 8.56
CA VAL A 60 -4.44 -4.55 9.87
C VAL A 60 -2.93 -4.48 9.64
N ALA A 61 -2.37 -3.27 9.63
CA ALA A 61 -0.91 -3.14 9.55
C ALA A 61 -0.29 -3.74 10.80
N GLY A 62 0.50 -4.80 10.63
CA GLY A 62 1.33 -5.34 11.71
C GLY A 62 2.63 -4.56 11.82
N ASP A 63 3.18 -4.46 13.03
CA ASP A 63 4.50 -3.87 13.30
C ASP A 63 5.63 -4.48 12.44
N GLY A 64 5.50 -5.74 12.03
CA GLY A 64 6.50 -6.47 11.23
C GLY A 64 6.56 -6.14 9.74
N GLY A 65 5.98 -5.03 9.28
CA GLY A 65 6.06 -4.56 7.89
C GLY A 65 5.19 -5.32 6.88
N LYS A 66 4.38 -6.30 7.32
CA LYS A 66 3.42 -7.01 6.49
C LYS A 66 1.99 -6.68 6.93
N PRO A 67 1.10 -6.24 6.03
CA PRO A 67 -0.32 -6.09 6.36
C PRO A 67 -0.93 -7.46 6.63
N ARG A 68 -1.73 -7.56 7.68
CA ARG A 68 -2.57 -8.73 7.96
C ARG A 68 -3.97 -8.41 7.47
N PHE A 69 -4.55 -9.34 6.71
CA PHE A 69 -5.92 -9.23 6.24
C PHE A 69 -6.79 -10.12 7.12
N LYS A 70 -7.82 -9.55 7.75
CA LYS A 70 -8.76 -10.29 8.59
C LYS A 70 -10.13 -10.28 7.92
N GLU A 71 -10.66 -11.46 7.60
CA GLU A 71 -12.01 -11.60 7.03
C GLU A 71 -13.05 -11.04 8.00
N LEU A 72 -14.02 -10.30 7.45
CA LEU A 72 -15.17 -9.72 8.17
C LEU A 72 -16.36 -10.67 8.19
#